data_AF-A0A939RVK6-F1
#
_entry.id   AF-A0A939RVK6-F1
#
_cell.length_a   1.000
_cell.length_b   1.000
_cell.length_c   1.000
_cell.angle_alpha   90.00
_cell.angle_beta   90.00
_cell.angle_gamma   90.00
#
_symmetry.space_group_name_H-M   'P 1'
#
loop_
_entity.id
_entity.type
_entity.pdbx_description
1 polymer ?
#
loop_
_entity_poly.entity_id
_entity_poly.type
_entity_poly.pdbx_seq_one_letter_code
_entity_poly.pdbx_strand_id
1 'polypeptide(L)'
;MTREARAALLEHLDALSAAGHPAVCWTVPLTDRAVWTSDDATDQQHAANLCGPCPALTACRTYGLAHPKEAGVIGGLTEPQRRRGARKETNR
;
A
#
# COMPACT_ATOMS: atom_id res chain seq x y z
N MET A 1 7.84 -17.18 -2.10
CA MET A 1 8.25 -16.15 -1.11
C MET A 1 7.20 -15.07 -0.84
N THR A 2 6.06 -15.04 -1.53
CA THR A 2 5.05 -13.95 -1.37
C THR A 2 4.27 -14.00 -0.05
N ARG A 3 4.02 -15.19 0.51
CA ARG A 3 3.23 -15.35 1.75
C ARG A 3 3.95 -14.82 3.00
N GLU A 4 5.26 -15.04 3.10
CA GLU A 4 6.08 -14.58 4.23
C GLU A 4 6.22 -13.05 4.23
N ALA A 5 6.52 -12.44 3.07
CA ALA A 5 6.61 -10.99 2.95
C ALA A 5 5.28 -10.31 3.31
N ARG A 6 4.15 -10.91 2.91
CA ARG A 6 2.82 -10.40 3.28
C ARG A 6 2.55 -10.53 4.77
N ALA A 7 2.93 -11.66 5.38
CA ALA A 7 2.77 -11.87 6.81
C ALA A 7 3.59 -10.84 7.62
N ALA A 8 4.86 -10.61 7.25
CA ALA A 8 5.72 -9.61 7.89
C ALA A 8 5.16 -8.19 7.76
N LEU A 9 4.58 -7.84 6.59
CA LEU A 9 3.90 -6.55 6.44
C LEU A 9 2.70 -6.44 7.38
N LEU A 10 1.85 -7.46 7.46
CA LEU A 10 0.68 -7.44 8.34
C LEU A 10 1.07 -7.33 9.81
N GLU A 11 2.07 -8.08 10.25
CA GLU A 11 2.62 -7.99 11.61
C GLU A 11 3.13 -6.58 11.93
N HIS A 12 3.81 -5.93 10.97
CA HIS A 12 4.25 -4.55 11.13
C HIS A 12 3.07 -3.56 11.28
N LEU A 13 2.00 -3.75 10.50
CA LEU A 13 0.80 -2.91 10.60
C LEU A 13 0.09 -3.10 11.95
N ASP A 14 0.00 -4.34 12.43
CA ASP A 14 -0.56 -4.67 13.74
C ASP A 14 0.26 -4.03 14.87
N ALA A 15 1.59 -4.10 14.79
CA ALA A 15 2.49 -3.46 15.76
C ALA A 15 2.32 -1.93 15.81
N LEU A 16 2.19 -1.28 14.65
CA LEU A 16 1.92 0.16 14.57
C LEU A 16 0.57 0.53 15.19
N SER A 17 -0.47 -0.26 14.92
CA SER A 17 -1.80 -0.07 15.51
C SER A 17 -1.77 -0.22 17.03
N ALA A 18 -1.12 -1.27 17.54
CA ALA A 18 -0.94 -1.50 18.98
C ALA A 18 -0.16 -0.36 19.67
N ALA A 19 0.76 0.29 18.95
CA ALA A 19 1.50 1.46 19.42
C ALA A 19 0.73 2.79 19.29
N GLY A 20 -0.55 2.78 18.88
CA GLY A 20 -1.38 3.98 18.75
C GLY A 20 -1.17 4.77 17.44
N HIS A 21 -0.49 4.18 16.46
CA HIS A 21 -0.19 4.80 15.17
C HIS A 21 -0.74 3.97 14.00
N PRO A 22 -2.07 3.72 13.95
CA PRO A 22 -2.67 2.86 12.94
C PRO A 22 -2.42 3.37 11.51
N ALA A 23 -2.40 2.43 10.56
CA ALA A 23 -2.32 2.78 9.15
C ALA A 23 -3.56 3.58 8.70
N VAL A 24 -3.36 4.60 7.87
CA VAL A 24 -4.46 5.50 7.42
C VAL A 24 -5.62 4.75 6.77
N CYS A 25 -5.35 3.68 6.02
CA CYS A 25 -6.39 2.85 5.41
C CYS A 25 -7.23 2.07 6.44
N TRP A 26 -6.81 2.00 7.71
CA TRP A 26 -7.57 1.40 8.81
C TRP A 26 -8.34 2.43 9.62
N THR A 27 -7.92 3.70 9.59
CA THR A 27 -8.55 4.78 10.38
C THR A 27 -9.81 5.35 9.73
N VAL A 28 -10.04 5.07 8.45
CA VAL A 28 -11.26 5.49 7.76
C VAL A 28 -12.45 4.54 8.06
N PRO A 29 -13.70 5.03 7.99
CA PRO A 29 -14.90 4.19 8.05
C PRO A 29 -14.85 3.03 7.05
N LEU A 30 -15.46 1.90 7.39
CA LEU A 30 -15.46 0.70 6.54
C LEU A 30 -16.03 0.98 5.14
N THR A 31 -17.03 1.85 5.03
CA THR A 31 -17.64 2.30 3.77
C THR A 31 -16.64 2.99 2.86
N ASP A 32 -15.66 3.67 3.44
CA ASP A 32 -14.72 4.51 2.70
C ASP A 32 -13.45 3.74 2.34
N ARG A 33 -13.23 2.56 2.94
CA ARG A 33 -12.06 1.70 2.66
C ARG A 33 -12.02 1.20 1.22
N ALA A 34 -13.17 1.14 0.54
CA ALA A 34 -13.28 0.69 -0.84
C ALA A 34 -12.40 1.49 -1.81
N VAL A 35 -12.08 2.76 -1.48
CA VAL A 35 -11.24 3.62 -2.33
C VAL A 35 -9.82 3.07 -2.54
N TRP A 36 -9.27 2.28 -1.60
CA TRP A 36 -7.95 1.63 -1.77
C TRP A 36 -7.97 0.44 -2.72
N THR A 37 -9.14 -0.15 -2.97
CA THR A 37 -9.34 -1.30 -3.86
C THR A 37 -10.15 -0.96 -5.11
N SER A 38 -10.49 0.32 -5.32
CA SER A 38 -11.24 0.78 -6.48
C SER A 38 -10.43 0.59 -7.77
N ASP A 39 -11.12 0.25 -8.85
CA ASP A 39 -10.56 0.22 -10.21
C ASP A 39 -10.61 1.60 -10.89
N ASP A 40 -11.35 2.56 -10.32
CA ASP A 40 -11.39 3.93 -10.83
C ASP A 40 -10.05 4.65 -10.62
N ALA A 41 -9.55 5.30 -11.66
CA ALA A 41 -8.24 5.95 -11.63
C ALA A 41 -8.19 7.15 -10.68
N THR A 42 -9.30 7.88 -10.51
CA THR A 42 -9.41 9.02 -9.60
C THR A 42 -9.37 8.55 -8.16
N ASP A 43 -10.13 7.51 -7.83
CA ASP A 43 -10.12 6.87 -6.52
C ASP A 43 -8.73 6.32 -6.16
N GLN A 44 -8.08 5.62 -7.10
CA GLN A 44 -6.73 5.11 -6.88
C GLN A 44 -5.73 6.24 -6.60
N GLN A 45 -5.80 7.34 -7.35
CA GLN A 45 -4.90 8.47 -7.12
C GLN A 45 -5.22 9.17 -5.78
N HIS A 46 -6.50 9.28 -5.43
CA HIS A 46 -6.92 9.82 -4.14
C HIS A 46 -6.40 8.97 -2.98
N ALA A 47 -6.63 7.66 -3.00
CA ALA A 47 -6.14 6.73 -2.00
C ALA A 47 -4.60 6.73 -1.90
N ALA A 48 -3.89 6.88 -3.03
CA ALA A 48 -2.43 6.99 -3.03
C ALA A 48 -1.94 8.24 -2.30
N ASN A 49 -2.64 9.36 -2.47
CA ASN A 49 -2.32 10.61 -1.79
C ASN A 49 -2.58 10.51 -0.28
N LEU A 50 -3.65 9.82 0.14
CA LEU A 50 -3.97 9.58 1.56
C LEU A 50 -2.87 8.79 2.30
N CYS A 51 -1.99 8.07 1.60
CA CYS A 51 -0.88 7.37 2.23
C CYS A 51 0.23 8.30 2.74
N GLY A 52 0.29 9.56 2.32
CA GLY A 52 1.37 10.50 2.65
C GLY A 52 1.75 10.58 4.14
N PRO A 53 0.80 10.78 5.07
CA PRO A 53 1.08 10.86 6.51
C PRO A 53 1.16 9.48 7.19
N CYS A 54 1.02 8.37 6.46
CA CYS A 54 0.92 7.04 7.07
C CYS A 54 2.26 6.59 7.65
N PRO A 55 2.32 6.16 8.93
CA PRO A 55 3.56 5.67 9.55
C PRO A 55 4.12 4.41 8.86
N ALA A 56 3.25 3.62 8.23
CA ALA A 56 3.63 2.42 7.48
C ALA A 56 4.07 2.70 6.03
N LEU A 57 4.11 3.97 5.57
CA LEU A 57 4.29 4.31 4.16
C LEU A 57 5.50 3.61 3.51
N THR A 58 6.65 3.65 4.18
CA THR A 58 7.89 3.05 3.67
C THR A 58 7.78 1.53 3.58
N ALA A 59 7.30 0.85 4.63
CA ALA A 59 7.16 -0.60 4.64
C ALA A 59 6.17 -1.08 3.56
N CYS A 60 5.01 -0.42 3.46
CA CYS A 60 4.02 -0.70 2.43
C CYS A 60 4.58 -0.45 1.03
N ARG A 61 5.35 0.63 0.82
CA ARG A 61 5.94 0.95 -0.49
C ARG A 61 6.97 -0.09 -0.91
N THR A 62 7.86 -0.49 0.00
CA THR A 62 8.83 -1.56 -0.24
C THR A 62 8.12 -2.86 -0.63
N TYR A 63 7.12 -3.25 0.15
CA TYR A 63 6.33 -4.44 -0.17
C TYR A 63 5.65 -4.35 -1.53
N GLY A 64 4.97 -3.24 -1.82
CA GLY A 64 4.26 -3.05 -3.07
C GLY A 64 5.17 -3.05 -4.30
N LEU A 65 6.36 -2.45 -4.21
CA LEU A 65 7.33 -2.47 -5.31
C LEU A 65 7.87 -3.87 -5.59
N ALA A 66 8.11 -4.67 -4.54
CA ALA A 66 8.47 -6.08 -4.67
C ALA A 66 7.31 -6.96 -5.19
N HIS A 67 6.06 -6.52 -5.01
CA HIS A 67 4.84 -7.24 -5.42
C HIS A 67 3.97 -6.38 -6.36
N PRO A 68 4.48 -6.00 -7.55
CA PRO A 68 3.87 -4.97 -8.39
C PRO A 68 2.54 -5.39 -9.04
N LYS A 69 2.13 -6.66 -8.90
CA LYS A 69 0.89 -7.22 -9.43
C LYS A 69 -0.23 -7.34 -8.40
N GLU A 70 -0.01 -6.95 -7.15
CA GLU A 70 -1.13 -6.86 -6.21
C GLU A 70 -2.13 -5.81 -6.69
N ALA A 71 -3.41 -6.05 -6.45
CA ALA A 71 -4.46 -5.11 -6.80
C ALA A 71 -4.48 -3.90 -5.86
N GLY A 72 -5.06 -2.81 -6.33
CA GLY A 72 -5.31 -1.61 -5.53
C GLY A 72 -4.05 -0.80 -5.19
N VAL A 73 -4.22 0.11 -4.23
CA VAL A 73 -3.21 1.09 -3.81
C VAL A 73 -2.43 0.57 -2.61
N ILE A 74 -1.10 0.55 -2.76
CA ILE A 74 -0.18 0.04 -1.74
C ILE A 74 1.00 1.02 -1.65
N GLY A 75 1.30 1.51 -0.44
CA GLY A 75 2.49 2.35 -0.20
C GLY A 75 2.49 3.69 -0.92
N GLY A 76 1.29 4.26 -1.14
CA GLY A 76 1.10 5.49 -1.89
C GLY A 76 1.36 5.35 -3.39
N LEU A 77 1.26 4.12 -3.93
CA LEU A 77 1.43 3.84 -5.34
C LEU A 77 0.23 3.06 -5.87
N THR A 78 -0.26 3.45 -7.05
CA THR A 78 -1.22 2.66 -7.83
C THR A 78 -0.54 1.45 -8.44
N GLU A 79 -1.31 0.41 -8.81
CA GLU A 79 -0.76 -0.77 -9.46
C GLU A 79 0.04 -0.43 -10.75
N PRO A 80 -0.46 0.42 -11.68
CA PRO A 80 0.32 0.85 -12.84
C PRO A 80 1.65 1.52 -12.47
N GLN A 81 1.70 2.30 -11.39
CA GLN A 81 2.94 2.93 -10.91
C GLN A 81 3.93 1.89 -10.39
N ARG A 82 3.48 0.89 -9.62
CA ARG A 82 4.34 -0.20 -9.10
C ARG A 82 4.90 -1.05 -10.24
N ARG A 83 4.08 -1.41 -11.23
CA ARG A 83 4.52 -2.14 -12.44
C ARG A 83 5.59 -1.37 -13.23
N ARG A 84 5.44 -0.04 -13.35
CA ARG A 84 6.45 0.82 -14.00
C ARG A 84 7.74 0.92 -13.20
N GLY A 85 7.66 0.97 -11.87
CA GLY A 85 8.82 0.98 -10.96
C GLY A 85 9.66 -0.28 -11.09
N ALA A 86 9.03 -1.45 -11.00
CA ALA A 86 9.71 -2.74 -11.13
C ALA A 86 10.45 -2.89 -12.47
N ARG A 87 9.86 -2.40 -13.58
CA ARG A 87 10.52 -2.43 -14.90
C ARG A 87 11.80 -1.60 -14.94
N LYS A 88 11.87 -0.48 -14.22
CA LYS A 88 13.08 0.38 -14.19
C LYS A 88 14.22 -0.29 -13.42
N GLU A 89 13.89 -1.04 -12.37
CA GLU A 89 14.89 -1.75 -11.55
C GLU A 89 15.55 -2.91 -12.30
N THR A 90 14.84 -3.56 -13.23
CA THR A 90 15.41 -4.63 -14.07
C THR A 90 16.33 -4.11 -15.19
N ASN A 91 16.26 -2.81 -15.51
CA ASN A 91 17.02 -2.19 -16.61
C ASN A 91 18.23 -1.37 -16.11
N ARG A 92 18.71 -1.64 -14.90
CA ARG A 92 19.81 -0.94 -14.23
C ARG A 92 20.83 -1.95 -13.73
#